data_AF-A0A1Q7TGR4-F1
#
_entry.id   AF-A0A1Q7TGR4-F1
#
_cell.length_a   1.000
_cell.length_b   1.000
_cell.length_c   1.000
_cell.angle_alpha   90.00
_cell.angle_beta   90.00
_cell.angle_gamma   90.00
#
_symmetry.space_group_name_H-M   'P 1'
#
loop_
_entity.id
_entity.type
_entity.pdbx_description
1 polymer ?
#
loop_
_entity_poly.entity_id
_entity_poly.type
_entity_poly.pdbx_seq_one_letter_code
_entity_poly.pdbx_strand_id
1 'polypeptide(L)'
;MFHELIVIDDPTPRPGPLNMAVDEVLLTTARAAILRFYRWNAPSVSFGYCVRFDEAREIAGNRDVVRRWTGGGIVPHGEDLTYSIMSAENF
;
A
#
# COMPACT_ATOMS: atom_id res chain seq x y z
N MET A 1 -9.77 -20.44 5.17
CA MET A 1 -9.98 -20.21 3.73
C MET A 1 -11.18 -19.27 3.61
N PHE A 2 -11.08 -18.15 2.91
CA PHE A 2 -12.22 -17.25 2.71
C PHE A 2 -13.17 -17.82 1.63
N HIS A 3 -14.47 -17.62 1.81
CA HIS A 3 -15.50 -18.09 0.86
C HIS A 3 -15.87 -17.03 -0.19
N GLU A 4 -15.43 -15.80 0.01
CA GLU A 4 -15.67 -14.65 -0.87
C GLU A 4 -14.40 -13.79 -0.94
N LEU A 5 -14.10 -13.28 -2.14
CA LEU A 5 -13.02 -12.33 -2.40
C LEU A 5 -13.58 -11.14 -3.17
N ILE A 6 -13.54 -9.96 -2.57
CA ILE A 6 -13.91 -8.70 -3.21
C ILE A 6 -12.67 -8.17 -3.94
N VAL A 7 -12.82 -7.91 -5.24
CA VAL A 7 -11.75 -7.31 -6.04
C VAL A 7 -12.07 -5.84 -6.31
N ILE A 8 -11.17 -4.96 -5.89
CA ILE A 8 -11.25 -3.52 -6.13
C ILE A 8 -10.16 -3.16 -7.14
N ASP A 9 -10.56 -2.83 -8.35
CA ASP A 9 -9.68 -2.18 -9.32
C ASP A 9 -9.84 -0.66 -9.19
N ASP A 10 -8.88 0.02 -8.56
CA ASP A 10 -8.94 1.45 -8.28
C ASP A 10 -8.10 2.24 -9.29
N PRO A 11 -8.68 2.71 -10.41
CA PRO A 11 -7.91 3.24 -11.54
C PRO A 11 -7.35 4.63 -11.29
N THR A 12 -7.80 5.31 -10.24
CA THR A 12 -7.43 6.71 -9.99
C THR A 12 -6.05 6.78 -9.33
N PRO A 13 -5.04 7.41 -9.96
CA PRO A 13 -3.74 7.58 -9.34
C PRO A 13 -3.82 8.49 -8.11
N ARG A 14 -3.20 8.07 -7.00
CA ARG A 14 -3.21 8.82 -5.73
C ARG A 14 -1.81 8.99 -5.15
N PRO A 15 -1.59 10.02 -4.31
CA PRO A 15 -0.35 10.14 -3.55
C PRO A 15 -0.20 9.00 -2.55
N GLY A 16 1.05 8.62 -2.27
CA GLY A 16 1.38 7.52 -1.36
C GLY A 16 0.61 7.54 -0.03
N PRO A 17 0.57 8.66 0.71
CA PRO A 17 -0.19 8.76 1.96
C PRO A 17 -1.68 8.42 1.80
N LEU A 18 -2.31 8.83 0.70
CA LEU A 18 -3.72 8.53 0.48
C LEU A 18 -3.94 7.06 0.09
N ASN A 19 -3.02 6.45 -0.66
CA ASN A 19 -3.08 5.00 -0.91
C ASN A 19 -2.99 4.20 0.39
N MET A 20 -2.11 4.60 1.31
CA MET A 20 -1.99 3.96 2.63
C MET A 20 -3.23 4.18 3.50
N ALA A 21 -3.84 5.37 3.46
CA ALA A 21 -5.07 5.65 4.19
C ALA A 21 -6.26 4.81 3.67
N VAL A 22 -6.36 4.60 2.35
CA VAL A 22 -7.39 3.69 1.79
C VAL A 22 -7.14 2.26 2.24
N ASP A 23 -5.90 1.78 2.20
CA ASP A 23 -5.56 0.44 2.68
C ASP A 23 -5.87 0.27 4.17
N GLU A 24 -5.63 1.29 5.01
CA GLU A 24 -5.98 1.29 6.44
C GLU A 24 -7.49 1.20 6.66
N VAL A 25 -8.29 1.99 5.94
CA VAL A 25 -9.76 1.94 6.04
C VAL A 25 -10.27 0.58 5.58
N LEU A 26 -9.76 0.04 4.46
CA LEU A 26 -10.17 -1.27 3.99
C LEU A 26 -9.79 -2.38 4.97
N LEU A 27 -8.58 -2.34 5.54
CA LEU A 27 -8.13 -3.28 6.55
C LEU A 27 -9.02 -3.26 7.81
N THR A 28 -9.40 -2.08 8.28
CA THR A 28 -10.17 -1.91 9.53
C THR A 28 -11.67 -2.13 9.36
N THR A 29 -12.19 -2.06 8.13
CA THR A 29 -13.63 -2.19 7.84
C THR A 29 -14.00 -3.45 7.06
N ALA A 30 -13.03 -4.20 6.56
CA ALA A 30 -13.25 -5.42 5.79
C ALA A 30 -14.09 -6.44 6.57
N ARG A 31 -15.12 -6.97 5.89
CA ARG A 31 -15.93 -8.11 6.38
C ARG A 31 -15.69 -9.41 5.58
N ALA A 32 -15.01 -9.29 4.45
CA ALA A 32 -14.57 -10.38 3.59
C ALA A 32 -13.13 -10.11 3.15
N ALA A 33 -12.48 -11.08 2.49
CA ALA A 33 -11.18 -10.84 1.90
C ALA A 33 -11.30 -9.79 0.78
N ILE A 34 -10.36 -8.84 0.73
CA ILE A 34 -10.31 -7.79 -0.28
C ILE A 34 -8.96 -7.87 -1.00
N LEU A 35 -8.97 -7.90 -2.33
CA LEU A 35 -7.81 -7.66 -3.17
C LEU A 35 -7.99 -6.30 -3.86
N ARG A 36 -7.11 -5.35 -3.57
CA ARG A 36 -7.13 -4.02 -4.17
C ARG A 36 -5.93 -3.84 -5.09
N PHE A 37 -6.17 -3.42 -6.32
CA PHE A 37 -5.14 -2.89 -7.23
C PHE A 37 -5.23 -1.36 -7.25
N TYR A 38 -4.09 -0.67 -7.11
CA TYR A 38 -4.06 0.80 -7.05
C TYR A 38 -2.86 1.40 -7.78
N ARG A 39 -2.97 2.70 -8.09
CA ARG A 39 -1.96 3.45 -8.86
C ARG A 39 -1.38 4.61 -8.06
N TRP A 40 -0.16 4.99 -8.42
CA TRP A 40 0.57 6.12 -7.85
C TRP A 40 0.44 7.34 -8.75
N ASN A 41 0.15 8.51 -8.19
CA ASN A 41 0.04 9.76 -8.96
C ASN A 41 1.39 10.30 -9.45
N ALA A 42 2.50 9.85 -8.85
CA ALA A 42 3.86 10.22 -9.21
C ALA A 42 4.83 9.09 -8.81
N PRO A 43 6.03 9.01 -9.42
CA PRO A 43 7.09 8.11 -8.97
C PRO A 43 7.36 8.27 -7.48
N SER A 44 7.19 7.18 -6.74
CA SER A 44 7.19 7.19 -5.27
C SER A 44 8.07 6.08 -4.72
N VAL A 45 8.37 6.14 -3.43
CA VAL A 45 9.05 5.06 -2.69
C VAL A 45 8.21 4.74 -1.45
N SER A 46 7.82 3.48 -1.30
CA SER A 46 7.29 2.99 -0.03
C SER A 46 8.39 2.30 0.78
N PHE A 47 8.30 2.35 2.10
CA PHE A 47 9.27 1.69 2.97
C PHE A 47 8.58 1.03 4.16
N GLY A 48 9.11 -0.13 4.57
CA GLY A 48 8.53 -0.95 5.62
C GLY A 48 8.51 -0.27 6.99
N TYR A 49 7.61 -0.76 7.84
CA TYR A 49 7.35 -0.21 9.16
C TYR A 49 8.61 -0.01 10.01
N CYS A 50 9.54 -0.97 9.99
CA CYS A 50 10.77 -0.94 10.78
C CYS A 50 11.96 -0.22 10.11
N VAL A 51 11.82 0.23 8.86
CA VAL A 51 12.89 0.93 8.14
C VAL A 51 12.98 2.38 8.63
N ARG A 52 14.20 2.89 8.81
CA ARG A 52 14.43 4.28 9.24
C ARG A 52 14.03 5.24 8.12
N PHE A 53 13.44 6.38 8.50
CA PHE A 53 13.04 7.37 7.50
C PHE A 53 14.23 7.94 6.72
N ASP A 54 15.36 8.21 7.39
CA ASP A 54 16.56 8.76 6.75
C ASP A 54 17.10 7.81 5.66
N GLU A 55 17.13 6.51 5.93
CA GLU A 55 17.55 5.47 4.99
C GLU A 55 16.61 5.43 3.76
N ALA A 56 15.31 5.50 3.99
CA ALA A 56 14.33 5.56 2.91
C ALA A 56 14.44 6.85 2.08
N ARG A 57 14.74 8.00 2.72
CA ARG A 57 14.92 9.29 2.04
C ARG A 57 16.19 9.33 1.20
N GLU A 58 17.28 8.75 1.68
CA GLU A 58 18.53 8.65 0.92
C GLU A 58 18.31 7.88 -0.39
N ILE A 59 17.63 6.73 -0.32
CA ILE A 59 17.33 5.91 -1.50
C ILE A 59 16.30 6.56 -2.43
N ALA A 60 15.32 7.29 -1.88
CA ALA A 60 14.26 7.90 -2.68
C ALA A 60 14.70 9.11 -3.51
N GLY A 61 15.77 9.81 -3.10
CA GLY A 61 16.18 11.07 -3.72
C GLY A 61 15.02 12.08 -3.77
N ASN A 62 14.64 12.50 -4.98
CA ASN A 62 13.57 13.48 -5.21
C ASN A 62 12.15 12.88 -5.25
N ARG A 63 11.99 11.56 -5.09
CA ARG A 63 10.68 10.90 -5.10
C ARG A 63 9.95 11.12 -3.78
N ASP A 64 8.62 11.08 -3.85
CA ASP A 64 7.77 11.06 -2.66
C ASP A 64 7.98 9.78 -1.86
N VAL A 65 7.88 9.87 -0.53
CA VAL A 65 8.18 8.74 0.36
C VAL A 65 7.02 8.50 1.33
N VAL A 66 6.62 7.24 1.46
CA VAL A 66 5.52 6.84 2.35
C VAL A 66 5.87 5.59 3.16
N ARG A 67 5.57 5.60 4.46
CA ARG A 67 5.72 4.42 5.31
C ARG A 67 4.49 3.54 5.15
N ARG A 68 4.69 2.24 4.94
CA ARG A 68 3.62 1.24 4.94
C ARG A 68 3.54 0.55 6.31
N TRP A 69 2.34 0.10 6.66
CA TRP A 69 2.04 -0.55 7.94
C TRP A 69 2.69 -1.93 8.11
N THR A 70 3.10 -2.55 7.00
CA THR A 70 3.72 -3.87 6.96
C THR A 70 5.26 -3.79 7.08
N GLY A 71 5.91 -4.91 7.45
CA GLY A 71 7.38 -5.02 7.50
C GLY A 71 8.02 -5.22 6.12
N GLY A 72 9.35 -5.31 6.04
CA GLY A 72 10.10 -5.48 4.78
C GLY A 72 10.87 -4.22 4.36
N GLY A 73 11.42 -4.22 3.15
CA GLY A 73 12.35 -3.18 2.67
C GLY A 73 11.70 -1.94 2.03
N ILE A 74 12.52 -1.25 1.25
CA ILE A 74 12.23 -0.03 0.49
C ILE A 74 11.91 -0.43 -0.96
N VAL A 75 10.81 0.09 -1.52
CA VAL A 75 10.30 -0.29 -2.84
C VAL A 75 9.99 0.96 -3.66
N PRO A 76 10.60 1.13 -4.85
CA PRO A 76 10.22 2.18 -5.79
C PRO A 76 8.93 1.80 -6.56
N HIS A 77 8.11 2.80 -6.83
CA HIS A 77 6.84 2.68 -7.54
C HIS A 77 6.75 3.64 -8.74
N GLY A 78 5.95 3.28 -9.75
CA GLY A 78 5.58 4.13 -10.88
C GLY A 78 5.22 3.38 -12.17
N GLU A 79 5.89 2.25 -12.42
CA GLU A 79 5.63 1.38 -13.59
C GLU A 79 5.22 -0.05 -13.16
N ASP A 80 5.15 -0.28 -11.85
CA ASP A 80 4.75 -1.53 -11.24
C ASP A 80 3.23 -1.66 -11.11
N LEU A 81 2.75 -2.90 -11.11
CA LEU A 81 1.40 -3.20 -10.63
C LEU A 81 1.45 -3.26 -9.10
N THR A 82 0.82 -2.29 -8.44
CA THR A 82 0.71 -2.29 -6.98
C THR A 82 -0.63 -2.85 -6.52
N TYR A 83 -0.58 -3.75 -5.56
CA TYR A 83 -1.76 -4.35 -4.95
C TYR A 83 -1.60 -4.54 -3.44
N SER A 84 -2.74 -4.62 -2.74
CA SER A 84 -2.83 -4.98 -1.34
C SER A 84 -3.88 -6.08 -1.18
N ILE A 85 -3.65 -7.00 -0.24
CA ILE A 85 -4.65 -7.99 0.17
C ILE A 85 -4.95 -7.80 1.66
N MET A 86 -6.23 -7.69 1.98
CA MET A 86 -6.73 -7.55 3.34
C MET A 86 -7.61 -8.75 3.63
N SER A 87 -7.39 -9.40 4.77
CA SER A 87 -8.28 -10.44 5.27
C SER A 87 -8.96 -9.89 6.52
N ALA A 88 -10.28 -9.96 6.57
CA ALA A 88 -10.97 -9.88 7.84
C ALA A 88 -10.48 -11.05 8.71
N GLU A 89 -10.03 -10.78 9.94
CA GLU A 89 -9.83 -11.84 10.91
C GLU A 89 -11.20 -12.22 11.48
N ASN A 90 -11.56 -13.49 11.36
CA ASN A 90 -12.61 -14.05 12.17
C ASN A 90 -12.02 -14.24 13.58
N PHE A 91 -12.41 -13.37 14.52
CA PHE A 91 -12.28 -13.69 15.95
C PHE A 91 -13.35 -14.71 16.34
#